data_AF-A0A6G8RTN5-F1
#
_entry.id   AF-A0A6G8RTN5-F1
#
_cell.length_a   1.000
_cell.length_b   1.000
_cell.length_c   1.000
_cell.angle_alpha   90.00
_cell.angle_beta   90.00
_cell.angle_gamma   90.00
#
_symmetry.space_group_name_H-M   'P 1'
#
loop_
_entity.id
_entity.type
_entity.pdbx_description
1 polymer ?
#
loop_
_entity_poly.entity_id
_entity_poly.type
_entity_poly.pdbx_seq_one_letter_code
_entity_poly.pdbx_strand_id
1 'polypeptide(L)'
;MILDFKEMQARKFDEVAKRIQLHPEDYVFFESVSDFYKADWLTEFPQGTTWQCTGLDDGAEQFYAIIEYHNRILKIDCLDKIEIQYEVRTF
;
A
#
# COMPACT_ATOMS: atom_id res chain seq x y z
N MET A 1 -21.65 6.43 -16.00
CA MET A 1 -20.61 7.30 -16.57
C MET A 1 -19.27 6.65 -16.26
N ILE A 2 -18.53 6.18 -17.27
CA ILE A 2 -17.32 5.33 -17.05
C ILE A 2 -16.12 6.16 -16.58
N LEU A 3 -16.05 7.44 -16.97
CA LEU A 3 -14.96 8.35 -16.61
C LEU A 3 -15.01 8.68 -15.10
N ASP A 4 -16.17 9.11 -14.59
CA ASP A 4 -16.36 9.42 -13.17
C ASP A 4 -16.08 8.23 -12.26
N PHE A 5 -16.41 7.01 -12.70
CA PHE A 5 -16.14 5.82 -11.92
C PHE A 5 -14.63 5.56 -11.78
N LYS A 6 -13.86 5.72 -12.86
CA LYS A 6 -12.40 5.57 -12.83
C LYS A 6 -11.75 6.65 -11.98
N GLU A 7 -12.20 7.90 -12.11
CA GLU A 7 -11.71 9.00 -11.27
C GLU A 7 -12.03 8.80 -9.79
N MET A 8 -13.24 8.30 -9.48
CA MET A 8 -13.63 7.97 -8.11
C MET A 8 -12.76 6.87 -7.51
N GLN A 9 -12.47 5.80 -8.26
CA GLN A 9 -11.59 4.74 -7.78
C GLN A 9 -10.15 5.24 -7.61
N ALA A 10 -9.66 6.06 -8.53
CA ALA A 10 -8.33 6.68 -8.40
C ALA A 10 -8.25 7.55 -7.14
N ARG A 11 -9.29 8.34 -6.82
CA ARG A 11 -9.37 9.14 -5.59
C ARG A 11 -9.43 8.27 -4.34
N LYS A 12 -10.18 7.16 -4.38
CA LYS A 12 -10.23 6.19 -3.27
C LYS A 12 -8.83 5.64 -2.95
N PHE A 13 -8.02 5.33 -3.96
CA PHE A 13 -6.61 4.96 -3.73
C PHE A 13 -5.83 6.11 -3.08
N ASP A 14 -5.96 7.34 -3.60
CA ASP A 14 -5.27 8.53 -3.09
C ASP A 14 -5.57 8.77 -1.59
N GLU A 15 -6.82 8.61 -1.19
CA GLU A 15 -7.26 8.81 0.20
C GLU A 15 -6.67 7.79 1.16
N VAL A 16 -6.68 6.51 0.78
CA VAL A 16 -6.09 5.44 1.60
C VAL A 16 -4.58 5.61 1.69
N ALA A 17 -3.91 5.86 0.56
CA ALA A 17 -2.47 6.13 0.51
C ALA A 17 -2.08 7.31 1.41
N LYS A 18 -2.83 8.42 1.34
CA LYS A 18 -2.57 9.61 2.17
C LYS A 18 -2.73 9.34 3.66
N ARG A 19 -3.72 8.54 4.06
CA ARG A 19 -3.91 8.16 5.47
C ARG A 19 -2.72 7.35 5.99
N ILE A 20 -2.27 6.37 5.21
CA ILE A 20 -1.10 5.55 5.56
C ILE A 20 0.16 6.42 5.64
N GLN A 21 0.34 7.38 4.73
CA GLN A 21 1.46 8.31 4.77
C GLN A 21 1.47 9.23 6.00
N LEU A 22 0.29 9.65 6.48
CA LEU A 22 0.17 10.56 7.63
C LEU A 22 0.41 9.85 8.97
N HIS A 23 0.02 8.58 9.06
CA HIS A 23 0.09 7.80 10.30
C HIS A 23 0.61 6.38 10.01
N PRO A 24 1.84 6.22 9.51
CA PRO A 24 2.36 4.92 9.07
C PRO A 24 2.35 3.88 10.18
N GLU A 25 2.62 4.29 11.42
CA GLU A 25 2.55 3.44 12.59
C GLU A 25 1.20 2.71 12.67
N ASP A 26 0.06 3.37 12.46
CA ASP A 26 -1.26 2.76 12.61
C ASP A 26 -1.56 1.61 11.62
N TYR A 27 -0.75 1.46 10.55
CA TYR A 27 -1.00 0.51 9.47
C TYR A 27 0.08 -0.56 9.33
N VAL A 28 1.31 -0.27 9.75
CA VAL A 28 2.50 -1.09 9.44
C VAL A 28 3.01 -1.76 10.71
N PHE A 29 2.25 -2.75 11.17
CA PHE A 29 2.60 -3.66 12.27
C PHE A 29 2.50 -5.10 11.79
N PHE A 30 3.61 -5.64 11.27
CA PHE A 30 3.65 -6.98 10.70
C PHE A 30 4.76 -7.81 11.34
N GLU A 31 4.40 -9.00 11.86
CA GLU A 31 5.37 -9.97 12.37
C GLU A 31 5.74 -11.00 11.28
N SER A 32 4.94 -11.08 10.22
CA SER A 32 5.13 -11.96 9.06
C SER A 32 4.54 -11.38 7.78
N VAL A 33 4.92 -11.94 6.63
CA VAL A 33 4.27 -11.64 5.33
C VAL A 33 2.77 -11.93 5.37
N SER A 34 2.37 -12.95 6.14
CA SER A 34 0.96 -13.32 6.29
C SER A 34 0.13 -12.24 6.98
N ASP A 35 0.73 -11.46 7.89
CA ASP A 35 0.02 -10.40 8.61
C ASP A 35 -0.31 -9.23 7.68
N PHE A 36 0.60 -8.92 6.74
CA PHE A 36 0.33 -7.94 5.69
C PHE A 36 -0.92 -8.32 4.89
N TYR A 37 -1.00 -9.54 4.36
CA TYR A 37 -2.15 -9.97 3.55
C TYR A 37 -3.47 -10.10 4.34
N LYS A 38 -3.41 -10.11 5.68
CA LYS A 38 -4.60 -10.13 6.54
C LYS A 38 -5.04 -8.73 6.98
N ALA A 39 -4.26 -7.68 6.67
CA ALA A 39 -4.56 -6.35 7.16
C ALA A 39 -5.87 -5.83 6.54
N ASP A 40 -6.84 -5.49 7.40
CA ASP A 40 -8.19 -5.10 6.97
C ASP A 40 -8.18 -3.87 6.05
N TRP A 41 -7.22 -2.97 6.26
CA TRP A 41 -7.05 -1.76 5.47
C TRP A 41 -6.66 -2.03 4.01
N LEU A 42 -6.16 -3.23 3.66
CA LEU A 42 -5.95 -3.61 2.25
C LEU A 42 -7.26 -3.65 1.46
N THR A 43 -8.37 -4.01 2.12
CA THR A 43 -9.70 -4.06 1.49
C THR A 43 -10.28 -2.68 1.21
N GLU A 44 -9.71 -1.64 1.83
CA GLU A 44 -10.11 -0.26 1.60
C GLU A 44 -9.60 0.29 0.28
N PHE A 45 -8.65 -0.37 -0.39
CA PHE A 45 -8.24 0.02 -1.74
C PHE A 45 -9.33 -0.26 -2.79
N PRO A 46 -9.26 0.39 -3.97
CA PRO A 46 -10.11 0.06 -5.11
C PRO A 46 -10.02 -1.41 -5.53
N GLN A 47 -11.10 -1.94 -6.09
CA GLN A 47 -11.07 -3.26 -6.72
C GLN A 47 -10.11 -3.24 -7.92
N GLY A 48 -9.26 -4.27 -8.03
CA GLY A 48 -8.21 -4.36 -9.03
C GLY A 48 -6.85 -3.81 -8.58
N THR A 49 -6.75 -3.39 -7.31
CA THR A 49 -5.45 -3.12 -6.67
C THR A 49 -4.67 -4.42 -6.52
N THR A 50 -3.37 -4.37 -6.78
CA THR A 50 -2.45 -5.49 -6.58
C THR A 50 -1.48 -5.17 -5.44
N TRP A 51 -1.14 -6.18 -4.64
CA TRP A 51 -0.24 -6.06 -3.50
C TRP A 51 0.85 -7.10 -3.60
N GLN A 52 2.06 -6.70 -3.26
CA GLN A 52 3.23 -7.57 -3.18
C GLN A 52 4.03 -7.14 -1.96
N CYS A 53 4.59 -8.10 -1.22
CA CYS A 53 5.51 -7.80 -0.13
C CYS A 53 6.61 -8.85 -0.01
N THR A 54 7.68 -8.50 0.69
CA THR A 54 8.84 -9.34 0.97
C THR A 54 9.43 -8.98 2.34
N GLY A 55 10.23 -9.89 2.88
CA GLY A 55 11.23 -9.53 3.89
C GLY A 55 10.83 -9.68 5.36
N LEU A 56 9.86 -10.55 5.67
CA LEU A 56 9.56 -10.97 7.05
C LEU A 56 9.68 -12.49 7.29
N ASP A 57 9.77 -13.31 6.24
CA ASP A 57 9.99 -14.76 6.36
C ASP A 57 11.49 -15.10 6.20
N ASP A 58 11.94 -16.15 6.88
CA ASP A 58 13.31 -16.74 6.78
C ASP A 58 14.49 -15.78 7.07
N GLY A 59 14.38 -14.93 8.09
CA GLY A 59 15.52 -14.17 8.64
C GLY A 59 15.85 -12.88 7.88
N ALA A 60 14.95 -12.39 7.03
CA ALA A 60 15.03 -11.04 6.49
C ALA A 60 14.77 -10.00 7.60
N GLU A 61 15.64 -9.00 7.69
CA GLU A 61 15.56 -7.95 8.71
C GLU A 61 14.66 -6.77 8.31
N GLN A 62 14.08 -6.80 7.10
CA GLN A 62 13.51 -5.61 6.46
C GLN A 62 12.24 -5.95 5.70
N PHE A 63 11.12 -5.34 6.06
CA PHE A 63 9.87 -5.48 5.34
C PHE A 63 9.78 -4.47 4.19
N TYR A 64 9.31 -4.94 3.03
CA TYR A 64 9.00 -4.09 1.90
C TYR A 64 7.69 -4.52 1.25
N ALA A 65 6.82 -3.55 0.93
CA ALA A 65 5.59 -3.80 0.20
C ALA A 65 5.35 -2.76 -0.91
N ILE A 66 4.75 -3.22 -2.00
CA ILE A 66 4.26 -2.39 -3.10
C ILE A 66 2.77 -2.65 -3.28
N ILE A 67 2.01 -1.57 -3.37
CA ILE A 67 0.57 -1.57 -3.61
C ILE A 67 0.32 -0.73 -4.86
N GLU A 68 -0.26 -1.32 -5.90
CA GLU A 68 -0.44 -0.68 -7.21
C GLU A 68 -1.90 -0.67 -7.66
N TYR A 69 -2.36 0.47 -8.18
CA TYR A 69 -3.63 0.61 -8.85
C TYR A 69 -3.49 1.50 -10.09
N HIS A 70 -3.55 0.91 -11.28
CA HIS A 70 -3.28 1.58 -12.55
C HIS A 70 -1.92 2.29 -12.56
N ASN A 71 -1.91 3.62 -12.45
CA ASN A 71 -0.72 4.44 -12.45
C ASN A 71 -0.36 4.96 -11.05
N ARG A 72 -1.04 4.49 -10.01
CA ARG A 72 -0.83 4.87 -8.61
C ARG A 72 -0.08 3.78 -7.87
N ILE A 73 0.91 4.17 -7.08
CA ILE A 73 1.76 3.22 -6.38
C ILE A 73 2.06 3.75 -4.99
N LEU A 74 1.86 2.89 -4.01
CA LEU A 74 2.26 3.10 -2.64
C LEU A 74 3.33 2.08 -2.29
N LYS A 75 4.49 2.55 -1.84
CA LYS A 75 5.58 1.71 -1.34
C LYS A 75 5.69 1.89 0.16
N ILE A 76 5.93 0.78 0.83
CA ILE A 76 6.13 0.70 2.27
C ILE A 76 7.49 0.06 2.47
N ASP A 77 8.42 0.82 3.04
CA ASP A 77 9.76 0.36 3.37
C ASP A 77 9.90 0.37 4.89
N CYS A 78 10.37 -0.73 5.48
CA CYS A 78 10.58 -0.89 6.91
C CYS A 78 11.94 -1.55 7.14
N LEU A 79 12.99 -0.72 7.03
CA LEU A 79 14.35 -1.09 7.41
C LEU A 79 14.61 -0.77 8.88
N ASP A 80 14.84 0.52 9.19
CA ASP A 80 15.04 1.04 10.56
C ASP A 80 13.86 1.89 11.03
N LYS A 81 13.12 2.47 10.09
CA LYS A 81 11.95 3.33 10.28
C LYS A 81 10.94 3.02 9.17
N ILE A 82 9.67 3.30 9.43
CA ILE A 82 8.63 3.14 8.42
C ILE A 82 8.71 4.33 7.46
N GLU A 83 8.93 4.06 6.18
CA GLU A 83 8.91 5.04 5.11
C GLU A 83 7.81 4.70 4.11
N ILE A 84 6.94 5.68 3.84
CA ILE A 84 5.81 5.52 2.92
C ILE A 84 6.00 6.46 1.74
N GLN A 85 6.16 5.89 0.55
CA GLN A 85 6.33 6.65 -0.69
C GLN A 85 5.08 6.48 -1.56
N TYR A 86 4.48 7.59 -1.97
CA TYR A 86 3.36 7.59 -2.91
C TYR A 86 3.80 8.24 -4.22
N GLU A 87 3.59 7.53 -5.34
CA GLU A 87 3.90 8.01 -6.69
C GLU A 87 2.71 7.85 -7.65
N VAL A 88 2.62 8.78 -8.59
CA VAL A 88 1.70 8.72 -9.74
C VAL A 88 2.53 8.70 -11.00
N ARG A 89 2.57 7.54 -11.67
CA ARG A 89 3.26 7.39 -12.95
C ARG A 89 2.51 8.20 -14.01
N THR A 90 3.22 9.13 -14.63
CA THR A 90 2.75 9.83 -15.83
C THR A 90 3.42 9.15 -17.03
N PHE A 91 2.63 8.62 -17.95
CA PHE A 91 3.12 8.00 -19.18
C PHE A 91 3.35 9.05 -20.27
#